data_AF-A0A2D8FT32-F1
#
_entry.id   AF-A0A2D8FT32-F1
#
_cell.length_a   1.000
_cell.length_b   1.000
_cell.length_c   1.000
_cell.angle_alpha   90.00
_cell.angle_beta   90.00
_cell.angle_gamma   90.00
#
_symmetry.space_group_name_H-M   'P 1'
#
loop_
_entity.id
_entity.type
_entity.pdbx_description
1 polymer ?
#
loop_
_entity_poly.entity_id
_entity_poly.type
_entity_poly.pdbx_seq_one_letter_code
_entity_poly.pdbx_strand_id
1 'polypeptide(L)'
;MRTPLAALSVALLTVSAAAPAQADTRYFSYNATDRITQALTKGITLQVRRGLFGAVAIERLFSTTARGSADLARGGPDAARRILPEDARGADLYEVQQIGDGRGLARALCPGADQVWLAASRIRAPRPLTLNAVGRWADGTHRHCVTLTYEWRGEWQTAPASPFADAPGA
;
A
#
# COMPACT_ATOMS: atom_id res chain seq x y z
N MET A 1 -56.68 10.81 -50.76
CA MET A 1 -56.49 10.08 -49.48
C MET A 1 -55.09 9.47 -49.52
N ARG A 2 -54.16 9.97 -48.70
CA ARG A 2 -52.73 9.62 -48.71
C ARG A 2 -52.41 8.81 -47.46
N THR A 3 -52.02 7.55 -47.64
CA THR A 3 -51.56 6.59 -46.63
C THR A 3 -50.18 6.96 -46.08
N PRO A 4 -49.94 6.87 -44.77
CA PRO A 4 -48.59 6.81 -44.22
C PRO A 4 -48.37 5.43 -43.57
N LEU A 5 -47.55 4.57 -44.18
CA LEU A 5 -47.17 3.28 -43.62
C LEU A 5 -45.75 2.96 -44.08
N ALA A 6 -44.78 3.20 -43.20
CA ALA A 6 -43.55 2.42 -43.04
C ALA A 6 -42.62 3.12 -42.04
N ALA A 7 -42.87 2.90 -40.75
CA ALA A 7 -41.86 3.16 -39.71
C ALA A 7 -40.82 2.04 -39.79
N LEU A 8 -39.67 2.32 -40.41
CA LEU A 8 -38.54 1.40 -40.47
C LEU A 8 -37.70 1.57 -39.18
N SER A 9 -38.02 0.76 -38.18
CA SER A 9 -37.31 0.71 -36.89
C SER A 9 -35.94 0.03 -37.07
N VAL A 10 -34.89 0.81 -37.27
CA VAL A 10 -33.50 0.32 -37.22
C VAL A 10 -33.06 0.24 -35.75
N ALA A 11 -32.93 -0.98 -35.23
CA ALA A 11 -32.37 -1.24 -33.91
C ALA A 11 -30.86 -1.00 -33.92
N LEU A 12 -30.40 0.11 -33.34
CA LEU A 12 -28.99 0.34 -33.03
C LEU A 12 -28.56 -0.54 -31.85
N LEU A 13 -27.88 -1.64 -32.15
CA LEU A 13 -27.08 -2.41 -31.18
C LEU A 13 -25.84 -1.59 -30.80
N THR A 14 -25.91 -0.86 -29.68
CA THR A 14 -24.74 -0.23 -29.07
C THR A 14 -23.94 -1.30 -28.32
N VAL A 15 -22.90 -1.83 -28.96
CA VAL A 15 -21.88 -2.64 -28.29
C VAL A 15 -21.08 -1.70 -27.39
N SER A 16 -21.46 -1.62 -26.12
CA SER A 16 -20.68 -0.96 -25.09
C SER A 16 -19.39 -1.76 -24.88
N ALA A 17 -18.31 -1.34 -25.56
CA ALA A 17 -16.97 -1.79 -25.23
C ALA A 17 -16.65 -1.27 -23.82
N ALA A 18 -16.88 -2.09 -22.80
CA ALA A 18 -16.40 -1.84 -21.46
C ALA A 18 -14.87 -1.88 -21.51
N ALA A 19 -14.23 -0.72 -21.72
CA ALA A 19 -12.81 -0.59 -21.49
C ALA A 19 -12.54 -1.04 -20.04
N PRO A 20 -11.55 -1.92 -19.78
CA PRO A 20 -11.22 -2.25 -18.41
C PRO A 20 -10.89 -0.94 -17.71
N ALA A 21 -11.55 -0.66 -16.60
CA ALA A 21 -11.12 0.40 -15.71
C ALA A 21 -9.73 0.02 -15.20
N GLN A 22 -8.70 0.42 -15.94
CA GLN A 22 -7.31 0.25 -15.57
C GLN A 22 -7.11 1.04 -14.29
N ALA A 23 -7.11 0.34 -13.15
CA ALA A 23 -6.76 0.95 -11.88
C ALA A 23 -5.32 1.44 -12.00
N ASP A 24 -5.16 2.77 -12.01
CA ASP A 24 -3.87 3.45 -12.19
C ASP A 24 -2.95 3.09 -11.01
N THR A 25 -2.05 2.13 -11.27
CA THR A 25 -1.06 1.64 -10.30
C THR A 25 0.18 2.51 -10.43
N ARG A 26 0.63 3.08 -9.31
CA ARG A 26 1.81 3.96 -9.26
C ARG A 26 2.80 3.44 -8.24
N TYR A 27 4.08 3.75 -8.46
CA TYR A 27 5.15 3.40 -7.53
C TYR A 27 5.75 4.65 -6.94
N PHE A 28 5.59 4.86 -5.64
CA PHE A 28 6.11 6.02 -4.93
C PHE A 28 7.37 5.63 -4.16
N SER A 29 8.50 6.23 -4.50
CA SER A 29 9.77 5.98 -3.83
C SER A 29 10.08 7.05 -2.81
N TYR A 30 10.65 6.61 -1.69
CA TYR A 30 11.04 7.44 -0.57
C TYR A 30 12.39 7.05 -0.01
N ASN A 31 13.14 8.03 0.50
CA ASN A 31 14.40 7.80 1.22
C ASN A 31 14.16 7.96 2.73
N ALA A 32 14.89 7.20 3.55
CA ALA A 32 14.86 7.36 4.99
C ALA A 32 15.43 8.73 5.41
N THR A 33 14.75 9.44 6.32
CA THR A 33 15.22 10.75 6.81
C THR A 33 15.97 10.69 8.15
N ASP A 34 15.89 9.56 8.86
CA ASP A 34 16.54 9.38 10.15
C ASP A 34 17.32 8.05 10.22
N ARG A 35 18.22 7.93 11.20
CA ARG A 35 19.10 6.75 11.34
C ARG A 35 18.35 5.46 11.65
N ILE A 36 17.24 5.52 12.40
CA ILE A 36 16.45 4.33 12.75
C ILE A 36 15.79 3.82 11.48
N THR A 37 15.14 4.69 10.72
CA THR A 37 14.53 4.34 9.44
C THR A 37 15.58 3.84 8.45
N GLN A 38 16.75 4.47 8.41
CA GLN A 38 17.83 4.05 7.53
C GLN A 38 18.36 2.65 7.89
N ALA A 39 18.51 2.35 9.17
CA ALA A 39 18.93 1.02 9.64
C ALA A 39 17.87 -0.06 9.36
N LEU A 40 16.60 0.32 9.36
CA LEU A 40 15.51 -0.63 9.17
C LEU A 40 15.17 -0.87 7.69
N THR A 41 15.17 0.16 6.85
CA THR A 41 14.71 0.02 5.45
C THR A 41 15.60 0.72 4.42
N LYS A 42 16.52 1.62 4.80
CA LYS A 42 17.27 2.59 3.95
C LYS A 42 16.41 3.57 3.14
N GLY A 43 15.27 3.10 2.66
CA GLY A 43 14.30 3.74 1.79
C GLY A 43 13.27 2.69 1.38
N ILE A 44 12.12 3.13 0.88
CA ILE A 44 11.05 2.23 0.46
C ILE A 44 10.48 2.66 -0.87
N THR A 45 9.88 1.70 -1.58
CA THR A 45 8.96 2.00 -2.67
C THR A 45 7.60 1.41 -2.35
N LEU A 46 6.55 2.21 -2.49
CA LEU A 46 5.17 1.78 -2.28
C LEU A 46 4.51 1.57 -3.63
N GLN A 47 3.95 0.39 -3.86
CA GLN A 47 2.95 0.19 -4.90
C GLN A 47 1.62 0.72 -4.36
N VAL A 48 1.10 1.76 -5.01
CA VAL A 48 -0.16 2.36 -4.64
C VAL A 48 -1.16 2.24 -5.77
N ARG A 49 -2.40 1.95 -5.39
CA ARG A 49 -3.55 1.97 -6.28
C ARG A 49 -4.34 3.24 -6.06
N ARG A 50 -4.59 4.00 -7.13
CA ARG A 50 -5.53 5.12 -7.11
C ARG A 50 -6.94 4.57 -7.24
N GLY A 51 -7.72 4.75 -6.18
CA GLY A 51 -9.16 4.47 -6.15
C GLY A 51 -9.98 5.64 -6.69
N LEU A 52 -11.29 5.43 -6.69
CA LEU A 52 -12.26 6.48 -7.01
C LEU A 52 -12.11 7.66 -6.05
N PHE A 53 -12.40 8.87 -6.52
CA PHE A 53 -12.31 10.12 -5.72
C PHE A 53 -10.91 10.47 -5.21
N GLY A 54 -9.85 9.94 -5.85
CA GLY A 54 -8.47 10.26 -5.48
C GLY A 54 -7.98 9.59 -4.20
N ALA A 55 -8.70 8.58 -3.70
CA ALA A 55 -8.20 7.74 -2.62
C ALA A 55 -6.95 6.98 -3.07
N VAL A 56 -5.92 6.93 -2.23
CA VAL A 56 -4.68 6.19 -2.51
C VAL A 56 -4.55 5.08 -1.49
N ALA A 57 -4.43 3.83 -1.95
CA ALA A 57 -4.22 2.68 -1.08
C ALA A 57 -2.88 2.02 -1.38
N ILE A 58 -2.15 1.63 -0.33
CA ILE A 58 -0.96 0.81 -0.49
C ILE A 58 -1.39 -0.63 -0.71
N GLU A 59 -0.82 -1.26 -1.72
CA GLU A 59 -0.98 -2.69 -1.97
C GLU A 59 0.26 -3.47 -1.56
N ARG A 60 1.44 -2.90 -1.80
CA ARG A 60 2.72 -3.55 -1.53
C ARG A 60 3.79 -2.54 -1.13
N LEU A 61 4.64 -2.95 -0.20
CA LEU A 61 5.82 -2.22 0.24
C LEU A 61 7.07 -2.97 -0.21
N PHE A 62 8.00 -2.28 -0.87
CA PHE A 62 9.32 -2.79 -1.23
C PHE A 62 10.37 -2.09 -0.39
N SER A 63 11.05 -2.83 0.49
CA SER A 63 12.20 -2.28 1.21
C SER A 63 13.42 -2.24 0.30
N THR A 64 14.21 -1.16 0.36
CA THR A 64 15.51 -1.10 -0.32
C THR A 64 16.63 -1.82 0.45
N THR A 65 16.29 -2.54 1.52
CA THR A 65 17.19 -3.42 2.27
C THR A 65 16.80 -4.89 2.10
N ALA A 66 17.62 -5.79 2.62
CA ALA A 66 17.37 -7.23 2.69
C ALA A 66 16.15 -7.64 3.54
N ARG A 67 15.35 -6.68 4.03
CA ARG A 67 14.10 -6.92 4.76
C ARG A 67 12.94 -7.30 3.83
N GLY A 68 13.18 -7.25 2.52
CA GLY A 68 12.31 -7.79 1.48
C GLY A 68 11.09 -6.93 1.18
N SER A 69 10.14 -7.52 0.46
CA SER A 69 8.87 -6.91 0.10
C SER A 69 7.70 -7.48 0.92
N ALA A 70 6.65 -6.70 1.14
CA ALA A 70 5.48 -7.17 1.87
C ALA A 70 4.20 -6.71 1.19
N ASP A 71 3.26 -7.64 1.03
CA ASP A 71 1.88 -7.32 0.70
C ASP A 71 1.21 -6.68 1.92
N LEU A 72 0.40 -5.65 1.66
CA LEU A 72 -0.30 -4.89 2.67
C LEU A 72 -1.81 -5.02 2.50
N ALA A 73 -2.49 -5.48 3.53
CA ALA A 73 -3.94 -5.53 3.57
C ALA A 73 -4.50 -4.31 4.32
N ARG A 74 -5.30 -3.48 3.64
CA ARG A 74 -5.90 -2.29 4.27
C ARG A 74 -6.85 -2.70 5.40
N GLY A 75 -6.70 -2.06 6.55
CA GLY A 75 -7.50 -2.32 7.75
C GLY A 75 -6.63 -2.75 8.93
N GLY A 76 -7.32 -3.10 10.02
CA GLY A 76 -6.72 -3.57 11.26
C GLY A 76 -7.60 -3.22 12.46
N PRO A 77 -7.29 -3.77 13.64
CA PRO A 77 -8.12 -3.60 14.82
C PRO A 77 -8.05 -2.15 15.35
N ASP A 78 -9.16 -1.65 15.90
CA ASP A 78 -9.20 -0.34 16.55
C ASP A 78 -8.22 -0.26 17.74
N ALA A 79 -7.91 -1.40 18.35
CA ALA A 79 -6.87 -1.50 19.38
C ALA A 79 -5.52 -1.01 18.88
N ALA A 80 -5.12 -1.35 17.64
CA ALA A 80 -3.88 -0.86 17.07
C ALA A 80 -3.90 0.66 16.87
N ARG A 81 -5.04 1.23 16.44
CA ARG A 81 -5.20 2.69 16.24
C ARG A 81 -5.04 3.48 17.53
N ARG A 82 -5.53 2.94 18.66
CA ARG A 82 -5.46 3.60 19.97
C ARG A 82 -4.04 3.72 20.53
N ILE A 83 -3.14 2.84 20.10
CA ILE A 83 -1.74 2.82 20.52
C ILE A 83 -0.88 3.79 19.72
N LEU A 84 -1.40 4.30 18.59
CA LEU A 84 -0.67 5.24 17.76
C LEU A 84 -0.41 6.58 18.48
N PRO A 85 0.73 7.23 18.18
CA PRO A 85 0.94 8.64 18.47
C PRO A 85 -0.24 9.50 18.02
N GLU A 86 -0.49 10.61 18.72
CA GLU A 86 -1.69 11.44 18.52
C GLU A 86 -1.81 11.97 17.08
N ASP A 87 -0.69 12.39 16.48
CA ASP A 87 -0.57 12.85 15.10
C ASP A 87 -0.81 11.73 14.06
N ALA A 88 -0.71 10.47 14.47
CA ALA A 88 -0.89 9.29 13.64
C ALA A 88 -2.29 8.64 13.78
N ARG A 89 -3.16 9.10 14.68
CA ARG A 89 -4.48 8.45 14.90
C ARG A 89 -5.41 8.50 13.69
N GLY A 90 -5.25 9.50 12.82
CA GLY A 90 -5.98 9.65 11.56
C GLY A 90 -5.37 8.89 10.37
N ALA A 91 -4.31 8.11 10.59
CA ALA A 91 -3.62 7.35 9.55
C ALA A 91 -4.46 6.20 8.98
N ASP A 92 -4.16 5.84 7.73
CA ASP A 92 -4.64 4.60 7.14
C ASP A 92 -3.86 3.44 7.72
N LEU A 93 -4.56 2.42 8.23
CA LEU A 93 -3.94 1.23 8.81
C LEU A 93 -3.85 0.13 7.77
N TYR A 94 -2.73 -0.59 7.75
CA TYR A 94 -2.46 -1.71 6.86
C TYR A 94 -1.81 -2.86 7.62
N GLU A 95 -2.35 -4.06 7.53
CA GLU A 95 -1.71 -5.28 8.03
C GLU A 95 -0.56 -5.68 7.11
N VAL A 96 0.58 -6.02 7.72
CA VAL A 96 1.73 -6.59 7.01
C VAL A 96 1.48 -8.09 6.85
N GLN A 97 1.20 -8.53 5.63
CA GLN A 97 0.96 -9.94 5.36
C GLN A 97 2.27 -10.72 5.56
N GLN A 98 2.25 -11.73 6.44
CA GLN A 98 3.44 -12.50 6.81
C GLN A 98 3.74 -13.67 5.85
N ILE A 99 3.60 -13.41 4.55
CA ILE A 99 3.86 -14.33 3.44
C ILE A 99 5.18 -13.93 2.79
N GLY A 100 6.04 -14.90 2.47
CA GLY A 100 7.37 -14.66 1.91
C GLY A 100 8.20 -13.70 2.78
N ASP A 101 8.74 -12.68 2.13
CA ASP A 101 9.52 -11.59 2.73
C ASP A 101 8.76 -10.78 3.80
N GLY A 102 7.43 -10.74 3.76
CA GLY A 102 6.62 -9.95 4.68
C GLY A 102 6.79 -10.37 6.14
N ARG A 103 7.16 -11.64 6.39
CA ARG A 103 7.54 -12.13 7.73
C ARG A 103 8.85 -11.52 8.23
N GLY A 104 9.83 -11.37 7.33
CA GLY A 104 11.10 -10.72 7.61
C GLY A 104 10.90 -9.25 7.96
N LEU A 105 10.07 -8.55 7.19
CA LEU A 105 9.69 -7.17 7.48
C LEU A 105 8.95 -7.04 8.82
N ALA A 106 7.93 -7.86 9.07
CA ALA A 106 7.16 -7.83 10.31
C ALA A 106 8.05 -8.02 11.56
N ARG A 107 8.93 -9.04 11.55
CA ARG A 107 9.87 -9.29 12.65
C ARG A 107 10.85 -8.16 12.88
N ALA A 108 11.27 -7.49 11.81
CA ALA A 108 12.20 -6.39 11.90
C ALA A 108 11.56 -5.11 12.46
N LEU A 109 10.27 -4.89 12.18
CA LEU A 109 9.52 -3.75 12.68
C LEU A 109 9.05 -3.96 14.12
N CYS A 110 8.55 -5.15 14.45
CA CYS A 110 8.02 -5.52 15.76
C CYS A 110 8.56 -6.89 16.17
N PRO A 111 9.74 -6.96 16.80
CA PRO A 111 10.32 -8.22 17.25
C PRO A 111 9.40 -8.98 18.21
N GLY A 112 9.06 -10.22 17.88
CA GLY A 112 8.25 -11.11 18.72
C GLY A 112 6.74 -10.89 18.66
N ALA A 113 6.23 -9.98 17.81
CA ALA A 113 4.80 -9.83 17.60
C ALA A 113 4.26 -10.94 16.67
N ASP A 114 3.03 -11.39 16.94
CA ASP A 114 2.30 -12.36 16.11
C ASP A 114 1.67 -11.70 14.88
N GLN A 115 1.31 -10.42 14.99
CA GLN A 115 0.73 -9.61 13.90
C GLN A 115 1.32 -8.20 13.94
N VAL A 116 1.45 -7.58 12.77
CA VAL A 116 2.02 -6.23 12.62
C VAL A 116 1.16 -5.42 11.68
N TRP A 117 0.86 -4.18 12.07
CA TRP A 117 0.21 -3.18 11.24
C TRP A 117 1.09 -1.95 11.06
N LEU A 118 1.00 -1.36 9.89
CA LEU A 118 1.58 -0.07 9.53
C LEU A 118 0.47 0.97 9.42
N ALA A 119 0.54 1.98 10.28
CA ALA A 119 -0.26 3.18 10.16
C ALA A 119 0.48 4.19 9.28
N ALA A 120 0.00 4.38 8.06
CA ALA A 120 0.59 5.29 7.09
C ALA A 120 -0.05 6.68 7.17
N SER A 121 0.78 7.71 7.26
CA SER A 121 0.34 9.08 7.02
C SER A 121 -0.30 9.18 5.63
N ARG A 122 -1.10 10.22 5.43
CA ARG A 122 -1.82 10.43 4.18
C ARG A 122 -0.86 10.47 2.99
N ILE A 123 -0.99 9.50 2.10
CA ILE A 123 -0.09 9.29 0.97
C ILE A 123 -0.42 10.29 -0.14
N ARG A 124 0.51 11.20 -0.42
CA ARG A 124 0.38 12.21 -1.47
C ARG A 124 1.76 12.51 -2.03
N ALA A 125 1.92 12.46 -3.35
CA ALA A 125 3.12 13.00 -3.99
C ALA A 125 3.04 14.54 -4.03
N PRO A 126 4.15 15.28 -3.86
CA PRO A 126 5.48 14.87 -3.40
C PRO A 126 5.68 15.16 -1.90
N ARG A 127 4.81 14.62 -1.02
CA ARG A 127 4.87 14.88 0.43
C ARG A 127 5.69 13.82 1.17
N PRO A 128 6.31 14.18 2.31
CA PRO A 128 6.90 13.20 3.22
C PRO A 128 5.90 12.14 3.67
N LEU A 129 6.43 10.98 4.07
CA LEU A 129 5.66 9.84 4.55
C LEU A 129 6.15 9.44 5.94
N THR A 130 5.21 9.22 6.84
CA THR A 130 5.47 8.62 8.15
C THR A 130 4.72 7.30 8.24
N LEU A 131 5.41 6.24 8.64
CA LEU A 131 4.82 4.94 8.93
C LEU A 131 5.02 4.62 10.42
N ASN A 132 3.94 4.29 11.14
CA ASN A 132 4.02 3.82 12.51
C ASN A 132 3.71 2.32 12.56
N ALA A 133 4.65 1.53 13.04
CA ALA A 133 4.46 0.09 13.21
C ALA A 133 3.85 -0.21 14.59
N VAL A 134 2.81 -1.04 14.59
CA VAL A 134 2.15 -1.53 15.81
C VAL A 134 2.10 -3.05 15.72
N GLY A 135 2.54 -3.72 16.78
CA GLY A 135 2.50 -5.18 16.89
C GLY A 135 1.42 -5.65 17.86
N ARG A 136 0.93 -6.88 17.68
CA ARG A 136 0.15 -7.62 18.68
C ARG A 136 0.93 -8.87 19.11
N TRP A 137 1.06 -9.07 20.42
CA TRP A 137 1.74 -10.24 20.99
C TRP A 137 0.74 -11.34 21.39
N ALA A 138 1.26 -12.50 21.74
CA ALA A 138 0.49 -13.67 22.15
C ALA A 138 -0.42 -13.40 23.37
N ASP A 139 -0.02 -12.44 24.22
CA ASP A 139 -0.81 -11.95 25.35
C ASP A 139 -2.02 -11.08 24.93
N GLY A 140 -2.18 -10.81 23.63
CA GLY A 140 -3.24 -9.97 23.06
C GLY A 140 -2.95 -8.46 23.13
N THR A 141 -1.83 -8.06 23.73
CA THR A 141 -1.46 -6.65 23.92
C THR A 141 -0.97 -6.05 22.61
N HIS A 142 -1.42 -4.82 22.31
CA HIS A 142 -0.92 -4.03 21.20
C HIS A 142 0.15 -3.05 21.70
N ARG A 143 1.26 -2.93 20.99
CA ARG A 143 2.34 -1.99 21.33
C ARG A 143 2.84 -1.28 20.07
N HIS A 144 3.13 0.01 20.19
CA HIS A 144 3.87 0.75 19.17
C HIS A 144 5.32 0.28 19.19
N CYS A 145 5.86 -0.08 18.02
CA CYS A 145 7.19 -0.65 17.92
C CYS A 145 8.19 0.38 17.42
N VAL A 146 7.84 1.09 16.34
CA VAL A 146 8.74 2.05 15.69
C VAL A 146 7.97 3.04 14.83
N THR A 147 8.51 4.25 14.73
CA THR A 147 8.11 5.26 13.75
C THR A 147 9.20 5.34 12.68
N LEU A 148 8.79 5.24 11.42
CA LEU A 148 9.65 5.37 10.25
C LEU A 148 9.32 6.68 9.55
N THR A 149 10.33 7.51 9.27
CA THR A 149 10.16 8.79 8.60
C THR A 149 10.89 8.80 7.27
N TYR A 150 10.20 9.31 6.24
CA TYR A 150 10.71 9.30 4.89
C TYR A 150 10.45 10.60 4.14
N GLU A 151 11.38 10.95 3.26
CA GLU A 151 11.26 12.03 2.31
C GLU A 151 10.92 11.51 0.92
N TRP A 152 10.14 12.30 0.18
CA TRP A 152 9.77 11.97 -1.19
C TRP A 152 10.99 11.95 -2.11
N ARG A 153 11.14 10.89 -2.90
CA ARG A 153 12.18 10.77 -3.93
C ARG A 153 11.64 10.87 -5.35
N GLY A 154 10.51 10.23 -5.64
CA GLY A 154 9.97 10.21 -7.01
C GLY A 154 8.85 9.20 -7.25
N GLU A 155 8.25 9.29 -8.44
CA GLU A 155 7.20 8.38 -8.92
C GLU A 155 7.73 7.57 -10.13
N TRP A 156 7.41 6.28 -10.17
CA TRP A 156 7.73 5.38 -11.29
C TRP A 156 6.47 4.73 -11.87
N GLN A 157 6.55 4.35 -13.14
CA GLN A 157 5.46 3.66 -13.86
C GLN A 157 5.49 2.13 -13.66
N THR A 158 6.64 1.57 -13.28
CA THR A 158 6.84 0.13 -13.09
C THR A 158 7.41 -0.18 -11.71
N ALA A 159 7.18 -1.40 -11.24
CA ALA A 159 7.75 -1.86 -9.98
C ALA A 159 9.28 -1.78 -10.06
N PRO A 160 9.96 -1.43 -8.94
CA PRO A 160 11.40 -1.61 -8.89
C PRO A 160 11.72 -3.09 -9.11
N ALA A 161 12.77 -3.37 -9.89
CA ALA A 161 13.31 -4.72 -9.95
C ALA A 161 13.74 -5.10 -8.53
N SER A 162 13.02 -6.01 -7.89
CA SER A 162 13.38 -6.49 -6.56
C SER A 162 14.68 -7.29 -6.72
N PRO A 163 15.79 -6.93 -6.07
CA PRO A 163 17.00 -7.76 -6.09
C PRO A 163 16.80 -9.13 -5.42
N PHE A 164 15.64 -9.33 -4.79
CA PHE A 164 15.18 -10.54 -4.11
C PHE A 164 13.92 -11.15 -4.75
N ALA A 165 13.50 -10.67 -5.92
CA ALA A 165 12.40 -11.32 -6.64
C ALA A 165 12.92 -12.67 -7.13
N ASP A 166 12.34 -13.76 -6.63
CA ASP A 166 12.57 -15.09 -7.18
C ASP A 166 12.34 -15.01 -8.69
N ALA A 167 13.36 -15.44 -9.45
CA ALA A 167 13.22 -15.62 -10.88
C ALA A 167 11.99 -16.51 -11.13
N PRO A 168 11.09 -16.17 -12.07
CA PRO A 168 10.07 -17.11 -12.48
C PRO A 168 10.79 -18.36 -12.97
N GLY A 169 10.40 -19.51 -12.42
CA GLY A 169 11.07 -20.80 -12.60
C GLY A 169 11.50 -21.05 -14.04
N ALA A 170 12.74 -21.55 -14.16
CA ALA A 170 13.27 -22.14 -15.39
C ALA A 170 12.42 -23.32 -15.86
#